data_AF-A0A3L6ZTZ6-F1
#
_entry.id   AF-A0A3L6ZTZ6-F1
#
_cell.length_a   1.000
_cell.length_b   1.000
_cell.length_c   1.000
_cell.angle_alpha   90.00
_cell.angle_beta   90.00
_cell.angle_gamma   90.00
#
_symmetry.space_group_name_H-M   'P 1'
#
loop_
_entity.id
_entity.type
_entity.pdbx_description
1 polymer ?
#
loop_
_entity_poly.entity_id
_entity_poly.type
_entity_poly.pdbx_seq_one_letter_code
_entity_poly.pdbx_strand_id
1 'polypeptide(L)'
;MPLWLVSGLGSAMFVLGALLRLWPVVGDKLWSLAAAGQLALTVYVFHLVVLSFLRPEPYSFATGALISLIIVVSAIGGATLWRKYFQVGPLEALLRLPSGWARSESV
;
A
#
# COMPACT_ATOMS: atom_id res chain seq x y z
N MET A 1 5.64 24.86 -14.71
CA MET A 1 6.20 23.95 -15.73
C MET A 1 5.32 22.70 -15.85
N PRO A 2 4.32 22.68 -16.74
CA PRO A 2 3.30 21.61 -16.83
C PRO A 2 3.83 20.27 -17.37
N LEU A 3 5.05 20.23 -17.91
CA LEU A 3 5.71 19.03 -18.42
C LEU A 3 5.81 17.89 -17.39
N TRP A 4 5.98 18.20 -16.10
CA TRP A 4 6.05 17.19 -15.03
C TRP A 4 4.71 16.48 -14.81
N LEU A 5 3.61 17.19 -15.06
CA LEU A 5 2.26 16.66 -14.95
C LEU A 5 1.97 15.70 -16.11
N VAL A 6 2.41 16.06 -17.32
CA VAL A 6 2.26 15.22 -18.52
C VAL A 6 3.13 13.98 -18.45
N SER A 7 4.40 14.09 -18.04
CA SER A 7 5.29 12.94 -17.89
C SER A 7 4.82 12.02 -16.76
N GLY A 8 4.34 12.58 -15.65
CA GLY A 8 3.78 11.83 -14.54
C GLY A 8 2.52 11.06 -14.93
N LEU A 9 1.53 11.74 -15.54
CA LEU A 9 0.30 11.08 -16.01
C LEU A 9 0.60 10.04 -17.08
N GLY A 10 1.41 10.40 -18.09
CA GLY A 10 1.75 9.50 -19.18
C GLY A 10 2.45 8.23 -18.70
N SER A 11 3.40 8.37 -17.77
CA SER A 11 4.08 7.22 -17.16
C SER A 11 3.12 6.37 -16.32
N ALA A 12 2.27 6.99 -15.50
CA ALA A 12 1.28 6.26 -14.71
C ALA A 12 0.29 5.48 -15.59
N MET A 13 -0.24 6.11 -16.64
CA MET A 13 -1.14 5.46 -17.60
C MET A 13 -0.45 4.33 -18.36
N PHE A 14 0.82 4.52 -18.75
CA PHE A 14 1.60 3.48 -19.42
C PHE A 14 1.83 2.27 -18.51
N VAL A 15 2.22 2.49 -17.25
CA VAL A 15 2.43 1.42 -16.26
C VAL A 15 1.13 0.68 -15.96
N LEU A 16 0.02 1.41 -15.75
CA LEU A 16 -1.30 0.79 -15.54
C LEU A 16 -1.74 -0.03 -16.75
N GLY A 17 -1.61 0.52 -17.96
CA GLY A 17 -1.95 -0.16 -19.20
C GLY A 17 -1.10 -1.42 -19.41
N ALA A 18 0.20 -1.35 -19.12
CA ALA A 18 1.09 -2.50 -19.16
C ALA A 18 0.66 -3.56 -18.15
N LEU A 19 0.39 -3.19 -16.89
CA LEU A 19 -0.06 -4.12 -15.85
C LEU A 19 -1.38 -4.81 -16.22
N LEU A 20 -2.35 -4.08 -16.76
CA LEU A 20 -3.63 -4.63 -17.25
C LEU A 20 -3.42 -5.59 -18.44
N ARG A 21 -2.51 -5.25 -19.36
CA ARG A 21 -2.16 -6.10 -20.51
C ARG A 21 -1.43 -7.38 -20.09
N LEU A 22 -0.58 -7.29 -19.08
CA LEU A 22 0.21 -8.40 -18.53
C LEU A 22 -0.60 -9.27 -17.57
N TRP A 23 -1.67 -8.76 -16.97
CA TRP A 23 -2.55 -9.48 -16.04
C TRP A 23 -2.92 -10.92 -16.48
N PRO A 24 -3.38 -11.19 -17.72
CA PRO A 24 -3.68 -12.55 -18.17
C PRO A 24 -2.46 -13.49 -18.22
N VAL A 25 -1.24 -12.96 -18.33
CA VAL A 25 0.00 -13.74 -18.38
C VAL A 25 0.55 -14.02 -16.98
N VAL A 26 0.40 -13.08 -16.06
CA VAL A 26 1.02 -13.16 -14.73
C VAL A 26 0.07 -13.74 -13.67
N GLY A 27 -1.25 -13.68 -13.90
CA GLY A 27 -2.26 -14.43 -13.14
C GLY A 27 -2.13 -14.40 -11.61
N ASP A 28 -2.53 -15.49 -10.96
CA ASP A 28 -2.56 -15.68 -9.49
C ASP A 28 -1.21 -15.44 -8.78
N LYS A 29 -0.08 -15.40 -9.50
CA LYS A 29 1.23 -15.11 -8.88
C LYS A 29 1.33 -13.69 -8.34
N LEU A 30 0.58 -12.74 -8.90
CA LEU A 30 0.53 -11.36 -8.41
C LEU A 30 -0.52 -11.15 -7.31
N TRP A 31 -1.30 -12.17 -6.93
CA TRP A 31 -2.29 -12.08 -5.86
C TRP A 31 -1.68 -11.56 -4.56
N SER A 32 -0.48 -12.03 -4.22
CA SER A 32 0.28 -11.59 -3.04
C SER A 32 0.57 -10.09 -3.07
N LEU A 33 0.87 -9.54 -4.24
CA LEU A 33 1.18 -8.12 -4.40
C LEU A 33 -0.09 -7.26 -4.43
N ALA A 34 -1.16 -7.76 -5.06
CA ALA A 34 -2.48 -7.13 -5.02
C ALA A 34 -3.04 -7.09 -3.60
N ALA A 35 -2.88 -8.17 -2.83
CA ALA A 35 -3.26 -8.24 -1.42
C ALA A 35 -2.47 -7.22 -0.56
N ALA A 36 -1.18 -7.08 -0.81
CA ALA A 36 -0.36 -6.06 -0.16
C ALA A 36 -0.81 -4.63 -0.52
N GLY A 37 -1.14 -4.38 -1.79
CA GLY A 37 -1.68 -3.09 -2.23
C GLY A 37 -3.05 -2.77 -1.64
N GLN A 38 -3.89 -3.76 -1.38
CA GLN A 38 -5.17 -3.57 -0.70
C GLN A 38 -5.03 -3.21 0.78
N LEU A 39 -3.89 -3.53 1.40
CA LEU A 39 -3.54 -3.22 2.78
C LEU A 39 -2.61 -1.99 2.89
N ALA A 40 -2.51 -1.18 1.82
CA ALA A 40 -1.52 -0.11 1.71
C ALA A 40 -1.61 0.92 2.85
N LEU A 41 -2.83 1.24 3.31
CA LEU A 41 -3.02 2.19 4.41
C LEU A 41 -2.53 1.59 5.73
N THR A 42 -2.90 0.34 5.99
CA THR A 42 -2.49 -0.38 7.19
C THR A 42 -0.97 -0.50 7.27
N VAL A 43 -0.33 -0.86 6.14
CA VAL A 43 1.14 -0.95 6.02
C VAL A 43 1.81 0.41 6.21
N TYR A 44 1.25 1.46 5.61
CA TYR A 44 1.78 2.81 5.74
C TYR A 44 1.76 3.30 7.19
N VAL A 45 0.62 3.16 7.87
CA VAL A 45 0.49 3.54 9.28
C VAL A 45 1.42 2.71 10.17
N PHE A 46 1.49 1.39 9.94
CA PHE A 46 2.41 0.53 10.67
C PHE A 46 3.86 0.98 10.53
N HIS A 47 4.31 1.25 9.30
CA HIS A 47 5.65 1.76 9.03
C HIS A 47 5.93 3.09 9.76
N LEU A 48 4.98 4.05 9.73
CA LEU A 48 5.15 5.31 10.43
C LEU A 48 5.22 5.15 11.94
N VAL A 49 4.42 4.25 12.52
CA VAL A 49 4.46 3.92 13.94
C VAL A 49 5.82 3.32 14.30
N VAL A 50 6.32 2.37 13.50
CA VAL A 50 7.67 1.81 13.67
C VAL A 50 8.74 2.90 13.62
N LEU A 51 8.70 3.78 12.62
CA LEU A 51 9.63 4.92 12.54
C LEU A 51 9.52 5.88 13.73
N SER A 52 8.31 6.09 14.25
CA SER A 52 8.08 6.93 15.43
C SER A 52 8.73 6.36 16.68
N PHE A 53 8.77 5.03 16.82
CA PHE A 53 9.45 4.37 17.94
C PHE A 53 10.97 4.28 17.76
N LEU A 54 11.47 4.24 16.53
CA LEU A 54 12.91 4.14 16.23
C LEU A 54 13.66 5.48 16.25
N ARG A 55 13.00 6.59 16.59
CA ARG A 55 13.63 7.91 16.70
C ARG A 55 14.10 8.09 18.15
N PRO A 56 15.42 8.13 18.50
CA PRO A 56 16.48 8.93 17.86
C PRO A 56 17.87 8.24 17.74
N GLU A 57 18.90 9.02 17.32
CA GLU A 57 20.36 8.73 17.17
C GLU A 57 20.85 8.30 15.76
N PRO A 58 22.06 8.72 15.35
CA PRO A 58 22.46 8.76 13.93
C PRO A 58 22.74 7.35 13.41
N TYR A 59 21.76 6.79 12.71
CA TYR A 59 21.93 5.50 12.05
C TYR A 59 22.91 5.62 10.88
N SER A 60 23.93 4.75 10.86
CA SER A 60 24.75 4.56 9.68
C SER A 60 23.88 4.09 8.50
N PHE A 61 24.31 4.36 7.27
CA PHE A 61 23.59 3.97 6.05
C PHE A 61 23.20 2.48 6.04
N ALA A 62 24.10 1.60 6.50
CA ALA A 62 23.86 0.17 6.61
C ALA A 62 22.72 -0.17 7.58
N THR A 63 22.62 0.56 8.69
CA THR A 63 21.57 0.37 9.69
C THR A 63 20.22 0.83 9.15
N GLY A 64 20.18 1.99 8.47
CA GLY A 64 18.97 2.47 7.79
C GLY A 64 18.49 1.51 6.68
N ALA A 65 19.41 0.95 5.89
CA ALA A 65 19.09 -0.03 4.86
C ALA A 65 18.52 -1.33 5.46
N LEU A 66 19.10 -1.84 6.55
CA LEU A 66 18.58 -3.01 7.27
C LEU A 66 17.19 -2.78 7.85
N ILE A 67 16.96 -1.63 8.51
CA ILE A 67 15.64 -1.26 9.03
C ILE A 67 14.62 -1.19 7.90
N SER A 68 14.98 -0.58 6.77
CA SER A 68 14.10 -0.48 5.60
C SER A 68 13.75 -1.85 5.03
N LEU A 69 14.74 -2.74 4.91
CA LEU A 69 14.53 -4.11 4.47
C LEU A 69 13.61 -4.87 5.42
N ILE A 70 13.83 -4.77 6.73
CA ILE A 70 12.99 -5.40 7.75
C ILE A 70 11.55 -4.90 7.65
N ILE A 71 11.34 -3.59 7.54
CA ILE A 71 10.01 -2.99 7.38
C ILE A 71 9.33 -3.51 6.12
N VAL A 72 10.03 -3.54 4.98
CA VAL A 72 9.47 -4.03 3.71
C VAL A 72 9.10 -5.50 3.81
N VAL A 73 10.00 -6.35 4.31
CA VAL A 73 9.75 -7.80 4.44
C VAL A 73 8.62 -8.08 5.43
N SER A 74 8.60 -7.40 6.58
CA SER A 74 7.54 -7.58 7.58
C SER A 74 6.19 -7.00 7.12
N ALA A 75 6.18 -5.91 6.35
CA ALA A 75 4.97 -5.41 5.71
C ALA A 75 4.41 -6.39 4.68
N ILE A 76 5.26 -6.92 3.79
CA ILE A 76 4.84 -7.90 2.77
C ILE A 76 4.41 -9.21 3.44
N GLY A 77 5.19 -9.73 4.38
CA GLY A 77 4.88 -10.96 5.12
C GLY A 77 3.61 -10.82 5.97
N GLY A 78 3.46 -9.69 6.66
CA GLY A 78 2.28 -9.37 7.45
C GLY A 78 1.04 -9.23 6.57
N ALA A 79 1.14 -8.50 5.45
CA ALA A 79 0.03 -8.32 4.52
C ALA A 79 -0.43 -9.64 3.88
N THR A 80 0.52 -10.50 3.48
CA THR A 80 0.22 -11.81 2.89
C THR A 80 -0.39 -12.78 3.90
N LEU A 81 0.15 -12.82 5.12
CA LEU A 81 -0.40 -13.64 6.20
C LEU A 81 -1.78 -13.14 6.63
N TRP A 82 -1.96 -11.82 6.77
CA TRP A 82 -3.24 -11.22 7.13
C TRP A 82 -4.31 -11.49 6.07
N ARG A 83 -3.98 -11.36 4.78
CA ARG A 83 -4.90 -11.66 3.68
C ARG A 83 -5.37 -13.12 3.68
N LYS A 84 -4.53 -14.05 4.16
CA LYS A 84 -4.91 -15.46 4.30
C LYS A 84 -6.03 -15.66 5.32
N TYR A 85 -6.15 -14.79 6.33
CA TYR A 85 -7.13 -14.91 7.41
C TYR A 85 -8.26 -13.86 7.34
N PHE A 86 -8.03 -12.69 6.75
CA PHE A 86 -8.96 -11.56 6.76
C PHE A 86 -9.08 -10.89 5.38
N GLN A 87 -10.32 -10.65 4.95
CA GLN A 87 -10.69 -10.09 3.64
C GLN A 87 -10.53 -8.56 3.54
N VAL A 88 -10.33 -7.85 4.65
CA VAL A 88 -10.21 -6.38 4.72
C VAL A 88 -9.22 -6.03 5.84
N GLY A 89 -8.32 -5.07 5.62
CA GLY A 89 -7.44 -4.61 6.69
C GLY A 89 -8.20 -3.79 7.74
N PRO A 90 -7.73 -3.78 9.00
CA PRO A 90 -8.44 -3.13 10.11
C PRO A 90 -8.66 -1.63 9.87
N LEU A 91 -7.68 -0.94 9.27
CA LEU A 91 -7.76 0.49 8.94
C LEU A 91 -8.55 0.74 7.65
N GLU A 92 -8.48 -0.14 6.65
CA GLU A 92 -9.36 0.00 5.48
C GLU A 92 -10.82 -0.31 5.81
N ALA A 93 -11.10 -1.16 6.80
CA ALA A 93 -12.46 -1.40 7.30
C ALA A 93 -13.05 -0.13 7.93
N LEU A 94 -12.24 0.66 8.64
CA LEU A 94 -12.64 1.96 9.18
C LEU A 94 -13.01 2.97 8.07
N LEU A 95 -12.29 2.96 6.94
CA LEU A 95 -12.64 3.80 5.77
C LEU A 95 -13.79 3.25 4.93
N ARG A 96 -14.03 1.93 4.97
CA ARG A 96 -15.16 1.28 4.31
C ARG A 96 -16.46 1.36 5.09
N LEU A 97 -16.45 1.89 6.32
CA LEU A 97 -17.70 2.17 7.01
C LEU A 97 -18.57 3.05 6.11
N PRO A 98 -19.81 2.62 5.82
CA PRO A 98 -20.67 3.35 4.91
C PRO A 98 -20.86 4.73 5.51
N SER A 99 -20.48 5.75 4.74
CA SER A 99 -20.85 7.14 4.95
C SER A 99 -22.37 7.26 4.82
N GLY A 100 -23.10 6.76 5.83
CA GLY A 100 -24.55 6.87 5.94
C GLY A 100 -25.04 8.32 6.09
N TRP A 101 -24.13 9.28 6.14
CA TRP A 101 -24.42 10.71 6.19
C TRP A 101 -24.78 11.35 4.85
N ALA A 102 -24.41 10.76 3.71
CA ALA A 102 -24.65 11.39 2.40
C ALA A 102 -26.05 11.09 1.81
N ARG A 103 -26.96 10.46 2.57
CA ARG A 103 -28.25 9.95 2.04
C ARG A 103 -29.49 10.39 2.83
N SER A 104 -29.40 11.40 3.69
CA SER A 104 -30.56 11.92 4.44
C SER A 104 -31.12 13.25 3.91
N GLU A 105 -30.64 13.79 2.79
CA GLU A 105 -31.07 15.10 2.27
C GLU A 105 -32.09 15.03 1.10
N SER A 106 -32.82 13.92 0.94
CA SER A 106 -33.83 13.81 -0.14
C SER A 106 -35.12 13.10 0.27
N VAL A 107 -35.77 13.54 1.34
CA VAL A 107 -37.19 13.25 1.61
C VAL A 107 -37.90 14.51 2.09
#